data_AF-A9LMZ8-F1
#
_entry.id   AF-A9LMZ8-F1
#
_cell.length_a   1.000
_cell.length_b   1.000
_cell.length_c   1.000
_cell.angle_alpha   90.00
_cell.angle_beta   90.00
_cell.angle_gamma   90.00
#
_symmetry.space_group_name_H-M   'P 1'
#
loop_
_entity.id
_entity.type
_entity.pdbx_description
1 polymer ?
#
loop_
_entity_poly.entity_id
_entity_poly.type
_entity_poly.pdbx_seq_one_letter_code
_entity_poly.pdbx_strand_id
1 'polypeptide(L)' 'MDSHRIKDDDEAVRTALSSLKTATGIPVTMYGTLLPDNRLQITQWVGLRTPALQNLIIEPGSGVGGRVVSTRRA' A
#
# COMPACT_ATOMS: atom_id res chain seq x y z
N MET A 1 5.08 -23.41 5.88
CA MET A 1 3.86 -23.33 5.03
C MET A 1 3.44 -21.88 4.78
N ASP A 2 4.14 -20.92 5.39
CA ASP A 2 3.75 -19.51 5.52
C ASP A 2 4.18 -18.65 4.32
N SER A 3 5.32 -18.96 3.69
CA SER A 3 5.80 -18.21 2.51
C SER A 3 4.93 -18.38 1.27
N HIS A 4 4.19 -19.49 1.14
CA HIS A 4 3.24 -19.65 0.04
C HIS A 4 2.03 -18.74 0.24
N ARG A 5 1.52 -18.68 1.48
CA ARG A 5 0.38 -17.85 1.85
C ARG A 5 0.66 -16.35 1.68
N ILE A 6 1.85 -15.89 2.07
CA ILE A 6 2.28 -14.49 1.88
C ILE A 6 2.32 -14.13 0.39
N LYS A 7 2.81 -15.03 -0.48
CA LYS A 7 2.83 -14.80 -1.92
C LYS A 7 1.42 -14.73 -2.53
N ASP A 8 0.52 -15.59 -2.05
CA ASP A 8 -0.88 -15.57 -2.49
C ASP A 8 -1.58 -14.27 -2.06
N ASP A 9 -1.31 -13.78 -0.85
CA ASP A 9 -1.84 -12.52 -0.34
C ASP A 9 -1.32 -11.31 -1.16
N ASP A 10 -0.02 -11.27 -1.46
CA ASP A 10 0.57 -10.21 -2.29
C ASP A 10 -0.04 -10.16 -3.70
N GLU A 11 -0.27 -11.33 -4.31
CA GLU A 11 -0.90 -11.41 -5.63
C GLU A 11 -2.39 -11.02 -5.58
N ALA A 12 -3.10 -11.39 -4.51
CA ALA A 12 -4.47 -10.97 -4.28
C ALA A 12 -4.58 -9.45 -4.13
N VAL A 13 -3.69 -8.83 -3.35
CA VAL A 13 -3.61 -7.36 -3.19
C VAL A 13 -3.33 -6.71 -4.55
N ARG A 14 -2.38 -7.24 -5.32
CA ARG A 14 -2.04 -6.70 -6.64
C ARG A 14 -3.21 -6.77 -7.62
N THR A 15 -3.95 -7.87 -7.63
CA THR A 15 -5.15 -8.06 -8.45
C THR A 15 -6.24 -7.07 -8.06
N ALA A 16 -6.46 -6.85 -6.77
CA ALA A 16 -7.41 -5.85 -6.27
C ALA A 16 -7.01 -4.42 -6.68
N LEU A 17 -5.72 -4.06 -6.55
CA LEU A 17 -5.21 -2.75 -6.97
C LEU A 17 -5.37 -2.51 -8.48
N SER A 18 -5.13 -3.53 -9.31
CA SER A 18 -5.34 -3.45 -10.77
C SER A 18 -6.82 -3.27 -11.12
N SER A 19 -7.69 -4.00 -10.41
CA SER A 19 -9.15 -3.88 -10.58
C SER A 19 -9.65 -2.49 -10.18
N LEU A 20 -9.18 -1.97 -9.04
CA LEU A 20 -9.49 -0.62 -8.57
C LEU A 20 -9.03 0.45 -9.57
N LYS A 21 -7.81 0.33 -10.09
CA LYS A 21 -7.26 1.23 -11.11
C LYS A 21 -8.15 1.26 -12.35
N THR A 22 -8.53 0.08 -12.84
CA THR A 22 -9.36 -0.08 -14.04
C THR A 22 -10.77 0.47 -13.84
N ALA A 23 -11.38 0.20 -12.68
CA ALA A 23 -12.74 0.65 -12.38
C ALA A 23 -12.85 2.16 -12.14
N THR A 24 -11.81 2.79 -11.59
CA THR A 24 -11.83 4.23 -11.24
C THR A 24 -11.19 5.13 -12.30
N GLY A 25 -10.40 4.57 -13.21
CA GLY A 25 -9.62 5.34 -14.19
C GLY A 25 -8.44 6.12 -13.58
N ILE A 26 -8.18 5.98 -12.26
CA ILE A 26 -7.05 6.64 -11.60
C ILE A 26 -5.74 6.01 -12.13
N PRO A 27 -4.71 6.79 -12.47
CA PRO A 27 -3.50 6.26 -13.11
C PRO A 27 -2.67 5.35 -12.19
N VAL A 28 -2.81 5.53 -10.87
CA VAL A 28 -1.99 4.85 -9.85
C VAL A 28 -2.84 4.41 -8.68
N THR A 29 -2.65 3.16 -8.26
CA THR A 29 -3.20 2.61 -7.02
C THR A 29 -2.07 2.01 -6.19
N MET A 30 -2.14 2.16 -4.87
CA MET A 30 -1.11 1.71 -3.94
C MET A 30 -1.74 1.05 -2.72
N TYR A 31 -1.00 0.12 -2.13
CA TYR A 31 -1.33 -0.52 -0.88
C TYR A 31 -0.18 -0.32 0.10
N GLY A 32 -0.53 0.05 1.33
CA GLY A 32 0.41 0.18 2.43
C GLY A 32 -0.08 -0.58 3.65
N THR A 33 0.85 -1.25 4.32
CA THR A 33 0.60 -1.94 5.58
C THR A 33 0.92 -1.00 6.73
N LEU A 34 0.00 -0.89 7.68
CA LEU A 34 0.26 -0.16 8.92
C LEU A 34 1.12 -1.02 9.85
N LEU A 35 2.26 -0.48 10.26
CA LEU A 35 3.17 -1.09 11.21
C LEU A 35 2.72 -0.84 12.67
N PRO A 36 3.15 -1.67 13.64
CA PRO A 36 2.78 -1.52 15.05
C PRO A 36 3.16 -0.16 15.67
N ASP A 37 4.17 0.52 15.11
CA ASP A 37 4.66 1.83 15.55
C ASP A 37 3.92 3.02 14.89
N ASN A 38 2.77 2.77 14.26
CA ASN A 38 1.97 3.74 13.49
C ASN A 38 2.63 4.26 12.21
N ARG A 39 3.73 3.67 11.73
CA ARG A 39 4.25 4.01 10.40
C ARG A 39 3.55 3.22 9.30
N LEU A 40 3.44 3.79 8.12
CA LEU A 40 2.83 3.13 6.96
C LEU A 40 3.94 2.69 6.00
N GLN A 41 4.03 1.39 5.70
CA GLN A 41 4.97 0.86 4.72
C GLN A 41 4.26 0.57 3.40
N ILE A 42 4.71 1.17 2.30
CA ILE A 42 4.21 0.84 0.97
C ILE A 42 4.81 -0.51 0.55
N THR A 43 3.95 -1.48 0.23
CA THR A 43 4.37 -2.83 -0.16
C THR A 43 3.97 -3.19 -1.59
N GLN A 44 2.83 -2.69 -2.08
CA GLN A 44 2.34 -2.98 -3.44
C GLN A 44 1.85 -1.70 -4.13
N TRP A 45 2.06 -1.62 -5.45
CA TRP A 45 1.55 -0.52 -6.29
C TRP A 45 1.33 -0.96 -7.73
N VAL A 46 0.39 -0.30 -8.41
CA VAL A 46 0.09 -0.52 -9.83
C VAL A 46 0.05 0.84 -10.54
N GLY A 47 0.69 0.94 -11.70
CA GLY A 47 0.69 2.15 -12.54
C GLY A 47 1.90 3.05 -12.41
N LEU A 48 2.81 2.78 -11.46
CA LEU A 48 4.11 3.46 -11.34
C LEU A 48 5.26 2.53 -11.70
N ARG A 49 6.27 3.08 -12.38
CA ARG A 49 7.56 2.41 -12.63
C ARG A 49 8.65 3.21 -11.94
N THR A 50 8.83 2.98 -10.65
CA THR A 50 9.91 3.56 -9.87
C THR A 50 10.34 2.59 -8.76
N PRO A 51 11.64 2.44 -8.49
CA PRO A 51 12.11 1.65 -7.35
C PRO A 51 11.96 2.40 -6.02
N ALA A 52 11.71 3.72 -6.04
CA ALA A 52 11.68 4.55 -4.83
C ALA A 52 10.55 4.20 -3.83
N LEU A 53 9.55 3.45 -4.26
CA LEU A 53 8.45 3.00 -3.40
C LEU A 53 8.77 1.71 -2.64
N GLN A 54 9.83 1.00 -3.03
CA GLN A 54 10.17 -0.27 -2.41
C GLN A 54 10.67 -0.05 -0.99
N ASN A 55 9.96 -0.65 -0.02
CA ASN A 55 10.21 -0.45 1.41
C ASN A 55 10.10 1.01 1.87
N LEU A 56 9.32 1.83 1.15
CA LEU A 56 9.08 3.21 1.55
C LEU A 56 8.26 3.23 2.85
N ILE A 57 8.83 3.80 3.90
CA ILE A 57 8.16 4.06 5.16
C ILE A 57 7.69 5.51 5.20
N ILE A 58 6.41 5.69 5.51
CA ILE A 58 5.76 6.98 5.68
C ILE A 58 5.52 7.19 7.17
N GLU A 59 6.11 8.27 7.70
CA GLU A 59 5.92 8.70 9.08
C GLU A 59 4.50 9.21 9.34
N PRO A 60 3.97 9.09 10.57
CA PRO A 60 2.67 9.65 10.93
C PRO A 60 2.63 11.16 10.63
N GLY A 61 1.50 11.62 10.07
CA GLY A 61 1.32 13.02 9.66
C GLY A 61 2.04 13.43 8.37
N SER A 62 2.90 12.58 7.79
CA SER A 62 3.61 12.89 6.54
C SER A 62 2.77 12.56 5.30
N GLY A 63 2.62 13.54 4.41
CA GLY A 63 1.82 13.40 3.19
C GLY A 63 0.36 13.05 3.45
N VAL A 64 -0.33 12.49 2.44
CA VAL A 64 -1.73 12.08 2.60
C VAL A 64 -1.83 10.79 3.41
N GLY A 65 -0.98 9.79 3.12
CA GLY A 65 -0.99 8.50 3.81
C GLY A 65 -0.73 8.62 5.32
N GLY A 66 0.33 9.34 5.71
CA GLY A 66 0.64 9.55 7.12
C GLY A 66 -0.42 10.38 7.85
N ARG A 67 -1.05 11.36 7.18
CA ARG A 67 -2.18 12.09 7.78
C ARG A 67 -3.37 11.19 8.08
N VAL A 68 -3.76 10.32 7.15
CA VAL A 68 -4.85 9.36 7.37
C VAL A 68 -4.57 8.48 8.60
N VAL A 69 -3.33 8.04 8.78
CA VAL A 69 -2.93 7.28 9.98
C VAL A 69 -3.06 8.12 11.25
N SER A 70 -2.63 9.39 11.21
CA SER A 70 -2.72 10.28 12.38
C SER A 70 -4.14 10.70 12.75
N THR A 71 -5.06 10.74 11.79
CA THR A 71 -6.45 11.18 11.99
C THR A 71 -7.46 10.05 11.96
N ARG A 72 -7.01 8.78 11.99
CA ARG A 72 -7.91 7.62 11.98
C ARG A 72 -8.76 7.60 13.25
N ARG A 73 -9.98 7.10 13.14
CA ARG A 73 -10.84 6.85 14.30
C ARG A 73 -10.34 5.59 15.00
N ALA A 74 -10.27 5.64 16.33
CA ALA A 74 -9.95 4.51 17.19
C ALA A 74 -11.11 3.51 17.25
#